data_AF-A0A662N0G4-F1
#
_entry.id   AF-A0A662N0G4-F1
#
_cell.length_a   1.000
_cell.length_b   1.000
_cell.length_c   1.000
_cell.angle_alpha   90.00
_cell.angle_beta   90.00
_cell.angle_gamma   90.00
#
_symmetry.space_group_name_H-M   'P 1'
#
loop_
_entity.id
_entity.type
_entity.pdbx_description
1 polymer ?
#
loop_
_entity_poly.entity_id
_entity_poly.type
_entity_poly.pdbx_seq_one_letter_code
_entity_poly.pdbx_strand_id
1 'polypeptide(L)'
;MKIKDIIRILNEKGEVSLDIWKPLSARKSSDGTLDILYRNLVVGSEKDPVFLWVYVNVLEDDVRVLERITFKKEHVSWIANSISKFGKT
;
A
#
# COMPACT_ATOMS: atom_id res chain seq x y z
N MET A 1 0.31 -12.85 -12.70
CA MET A 1 -0.95 -12.38 -12.07
C MET A 1 -1.23 -10.92 -12.41
N LYS A 2 -2.49 -10.52 -12.68
CA LYS A 2 -2.84 -9.10 -12.91
C LYS A 2 -3.03 -8.39 -11.56
N ILE A 3 -2.73 -7.09 -11.49
CA ILE A 3 -2.86 -6.30 -10.24
C ILE A 3 -4.28 -6.37 -9.65
N LYS A 4 -5.31 -6.38 -10.51
CA LYS A 4 -6.72 -6.50 -10.07
C LYS A 4 -6.98 -7.82 -9.35
N ASP A 5 -6.38 -8.92 -9.80
CA ASP A 5 -6.54 -10.23 -9.14
C ASP A 5 -5.84 -10.24 -7.78
N ILE A 6 -4.66 -9.63 -7.67
CA ILE A 6 -3.91 -9.49 -6.41
C ILE A 6 -4.74 -8.74 -5.37
N ILE A 7 -5.31 -7.59 -5.74
CA ILE A 7 -6.17 -6.79 -4.86
C ILE A 7 -7.41 -7.60 -4.42
N ARG A 8 -8.02 -8.35 -5.35
CA ARG A 8 -9.16 -9.21 -5.02
C ARG A 8 -8.77 -10.30 -4.02
N ILE A 9 -7.66 -11.00 -4.23
CA ILE A 9 -7.15 -12.04 -3.32
C ILE A 9 -6.89 -11.46 -1.93
N LEU A 10 -6.27 -10.28 -1.84
CA LEU A 10 -6.05 -9.60 -0.56
C LEU A 10 -7.37 -9.30 0.17
N ASN A 11 -8.41 -8.92 -0.55
CA ASN A 11 -9.74 -8.70 0.01
C ASN A 11 -10.41 -10.00 0.46
N GLU A 12 -10.38 -11.03 -0.36
CA GLU A 12 -10.93 -12.36 -0.06
C GLU A 12 -10.26 -12.99 1.17
N LYS A 13 -8.94 -12.78 1.33
CA LYS A 13 -8.18 -13.23 2.51
C LYS A 13 -8.41 -12.38 3.76
N GLY A 14 -9.15 -11.27 3.67
CA GLY A 14 -9.35 -10.33 4.77
C GLY A 14 -8.11 -9.49 5.10
N GLU A 15 -7.08 -9.51 4.26
CA GLU A 15 -5.84 -8.77 4.44
C GLU A 15 -6.04 -7.26 4.21
N VAL A 16 -6.96 -6.89 3.31
CA VAL A 16 -7.38 -5.51 3.06
C VAL A 16 -8.86 -5.49 2.67
N SER A 17 -9.73 -4.88 3.46
CA SER A 17 -11.15 -4.73 3.11
C SER A 17 -11.36 -3.58 2.11
N LEU A 18 -11.97 -3.90 0.95
CA LEU A 18 -12.32 -2.91 -0.08
C LEU A 18 -13.52 -2.02 0.29
N ASP A 19 -14.27 -2.39 1.33
CA ASP A 19 -15.33 -1.54 1.90
C ASP A 19 -14.73 -0.34 2.65
N ILE A 20 -13.50 -0.47 3.14
CA ILE A 20 -12.77 0.55 3.90
C ILE A 20 -11.70 1.21 3.04
N TRP A 21 -11.01 0.45 2.17
CA TRP A 21 -9.81 0.89 1.47
C TRP A 21 -9.99 0.87 -0.04
N LYS A 22 -9.92 2.04 -0.66
CA LYS A 22 -9.96 2.19 -2.11
C LYS A 22 -8.54 2.17 -2.70
N PRO A 23 -8.20 1.23 -3.59
CA PRO A 23 -6.90 1.22 -4.26
C PRO A 23 -6.74 2.47 -5.15
N LEU A 24 -5.60 3.14 -5.04
CA LEU A 24 -5.26 4.33 -5.82
C LEU A 24 -4.16 4.07 -6.84
N SER A 25 -3.10 3.37 -6.43
CA SER A 25 -1.98 3.06 -7.30
C SER A 25 -1.34 1.75 -6.88
N ALA A 26 -0.66 1.12 -7.82
CA ALA A 26 0.16 -0.04 -7.56
C ALA A 26 1.44 0.03 -8.40
N ARG A 27 2.56 -0.36 -7.81
CA ARG A 27 3.88 -0.34 -8.44
C ARG A 27 4.57 -1.67 -8.18
N LYS A 28 5.12 -2.28 -9.23
CA LYS A 28 6.01 -3.43 -9.07
C LYS A 28 7.42 -2.96 -8.74
N SER A 29 8.03 -3.61 -7.77
CA SER A 29 9.42 -3.40 -7.38
C SER A 29 10.34 -4.38 -8.12
N SER A 30 11.64 -4.07 -8.15
CA SER A 30 12.64 -4.83 -8.91
C SER A 30 12.90 -6.23 -8.34
N ASP A 31 12.59 -6.43 -7.06
CA ASP A 31 12.67 -7.70 -6.33
C ASP A 31 11.46 -8.62 -6.57
N GLY A 32 10.52 -8.22 -7.42
CA GLY A 32 9.31 -9.00 -7.74
C GLY A 32 8.11 -8.73 -6.83
N THR A 33 8.26 -7.88 -5.82
CA THR A 33 7.17 -7.49 -4.92
C THR A 33 6.28 -6.39 -5.52
N LEU A 34 5.14 -6.13 -4.87
CA LEU A 34 4.16 -5.15 -5.29
C LEU A 34 3.80 -4.20 -4.14
N ASP A 35 3.98 -2.92 -4.39
CA ASP A 35 3.49 -1.83 -3.56
C ASP A 35 2.08 -1.45 -3.99
N ILE A 36 1.13 -1.42 -3.05
CA ILE A 36 -0.23 -0.97 -3.32
C ILE A 36 -0.59 0.15 -2.35
N LEU A 37 -0.99 1.29 -2.90
CA LEU A 37 -1.47 2.43 -2.14
C LEU A 37 -3.01 2.45 -2.16
N TYR A 38 -3.60 2.57 -0.99
CA TYR A 38 -5.02 2.72 -0.78
C TYR A 38 -5.33 4.04 -0.08
N ARG A 39 -6.54 4.55 -0.30
CA ARG A 39 -7.14 5.64 0.46
C ARG A 39 -8.28 5.10 1.31
N ASN A 40 -8.39 5.57 2.55
CA ASN A 40 -9.51 5.22 3.41
C ASN A 40 -10.80 5.90 2.93
N LEU A 41 -11.90 5.16 2.90
CA LEU A 41 -13.23 5.62 2.51
C LEU A 41 -14.08 6.06 3.71
N VAL A 42 -13.74 5.60 4.91
CA VAL A 42 -14.50 5.80 6.15
C VAL A 42 -13.91 6.93 7.00
N VAL A 43 -12.59 7.12 6.95
CA VAL A 43 -11.87 8.16 7.70
C VAL A 43 -11.00 9.03 6.80
N GLY A 44 -10.80 10.28 7.21
CA GLY A 44 -10.12 11.30 6.41
C GLY A 44 -11.06 11.99 5.43
N SER A 45 -10.57 13.06 4.80
CA SER A 45 -11.29 13.87 3.83
C SER A 45 -10.50 14.00 2.53
N GLU A 46 -11.00 14.75 1.55
CA GLU A 46 -10.20 15.08 0.36
C GLU A 46 -9.04 16.03 0.69
N LYS A 47 -9.23 16.91 1.68
CA LYS A 47 -8.20 17.87 2.11
C LYS A 47 -7.18 17.26 3.07
N ASP A 48 -7.63 16.33 3.92
CA ASP A 48 -6.80 15.57 4.88
C ASP A 48 -7.06 14.05 4.72
N PRO A 49 -6.50 13.41 3.67
CA PRO A 49 -6.72 11.99 3.40
C PRO A 49 -5.87 11.08 4.31
N VAL A 50 -6.45 9.93 4.66
CA VAL A 50 -5.75 8.80 5.29
C VAL A 50 -5.44 7.76 4.22
N PHE A 51 -4.19 7.30 4.20
CA PHE A 51 -3.69 6.32 3.26
C PHE A 51 -3.22 5.05 3.97
N LEU A 52 -3.28 3.94 3.24
CA LEU A 52 -2.66 2.68 3.61
C LEU A 52 -1.74 2.27 2.46
N TRP A 53 -0.46 2.10 2.75
CA TRP A 53 0.47 1.43 1.85
C TRP A 53 0.65 -0.02 2.30
N VAL A 54 0.57 -0.94 1.34
CA VAL A 54 0.72 -2.38 1.56
C VAL A 54 1.82 -2.88 0.65
N TYR A 55 2.84 -3.47 1.26
CA TYR A 55 3.94 -4.13 0.57
C TYR A 55 3.62 -5.62 0.48
N VAL A 56 3.59 -6.15 -0.74
CA VAL A 56 3.00 -7.45 -1.04
C VAL A 56 4.00 -8.32 -1.78
N ASN A 57 4.20 -9.54 -1.30
CA ASN A 57 4.87 -10.58 -2.06
C ASN A 57 3.87 -11.31 -2.96
N VAL A 58 4.22 -11.47 -4.24
CA VAL A 58 3.38 -12.13 -5.24
C VAL A 58 4.07 -13.42 -5.64
N LEU A 59 3.57 -14.55 -5.14
CA LEU A 59 4.02 -15.89 -5.49
C LEU A 59 3.21 -16.40 -6.69
N GLU A 60 3.60 -17.54 -7.26
CA GLU A 60 2.86 -18.14 -8.39
C GLU A 60 1.39 -18.43 -8.04
N ASP A 61 1.15 -18.97 -6.84
CA ASP A 61 -0.18 -19.41 -6.39
C ASP A 61 -0.74 -18.64 -5.17
N ASP A 62 0.00 -17.67 -4.63
CA ASP A 62 -0.39 -16.98 -3.39
C ASP A 62 0.06 -15.52 -3.37
N VAL A 63 -0.61 -14.73 -2.54
CA VAL A 63 -0.33 -13.32 -2.32
C VAL A 63 -0.22 -13.09 -0.82
N ARG A 64 0.90 -12.52 -0.36
CA ARG A 64 1.17 -12.30 1.06
C ARG A 64 1.51 -10.86 1.35
N VAL A 65 0.91 -10.30 2.39
CA VAL A 65 1.30 -9.00 2.89
C VAL A 65 2.58 -9.15 3.71
N LEU A 66 3.60 -8.39 3.32
CA LEU A 66 4.86 -8.30 4.05
C LEU A 66 4.81 -7.16 5.07
N GLU A 67 4.25 -6.02 4.68
CA GLU A 67 4.16 -4.84 5.54
C GLU A 67 2.91 -4.00 5.25
N ARG A 68 2.44 -3.29 6.28
CA ARG A 68 1.36 -2.30 6.20
C ARG A 68 1.77 -1.04 6.94
N ILE A 69 1.59 0.10 6.30
CA ILE A 69 1.78 1.40 6.93
C ILE A 69 0.56 2.27 6.65
N THR A 70 -0.11 2.73 7.71
CA THR A 70 -1.15 3.75 7.61
C THR A 70 -0.55 5.11 7.89
N PHE A 71 -0.85 6.09 7.05
CA PHE A 71 -0.30 7.44 7.21
C PHE A 71 -1.27 8.50 6.69
N LYS A 72 -1.13 9.71 7.24
CA LYS A 72 -1.79 10.91 6.71
C LYS A 72 -0.85 11.67 5.78
N LYS A 73 -1.39 12.64 5.04
CA LYS A 73 -0.61 13.45 4.10
C LYS A 73 0.60 14.13 4.77
N GLU A 74 0.45 14.66 5.97
CA GLU A 74 1.53 15.32 6.73
C GLU A 74 2.67 14.37 7.10
N HIS A 75 2.37 13.08 7.29
CA HIS A 75 3.38 12.07 7.59
C HIS A 75 4.22 11.72 6.34
N VAL A 76 3.68 11.90 5.13
CA VAL A 76 4.44 11.65 3.88
C VAL A 76 5.67 12.54 3.80
N SER A 77 5.54 13.82 4.17
CA SER A 77 6.67 14.75 4.19
C SER A 77 7.74 14.31 5.20
N TRP A 78 7.33 13.81 6.37
CA TRP A 78 8.25 13.26 7.36
C TRP A 78 8.95 11.99 6.89
N ILE A 79 8.22 11.06 6.26
CA ILE A 79 8.75 9.83 5.67
C ILE A 79 9.77 10.17 4.57
N ALA A 80 9.43 11.07 3.64
CA ALA A 80 10.32 11.48 2.55
C ALA A 80 11.63 12.09 3.07
N ASN A 81 11.55 12.96 4.08
CA ASN A 81 12.72 13.59 4.72
C ASN A 81 13.55 12.61 5.56
N SER A 82 12.98 11.47 5.95
CA SER A 82 13.67 10.42 6.72
C SER A 82 14.35 9.41 5.81
N ILE A 83 13.71 9.05 4.69
CA ILE A 83 14.25 8.13 3.67
C ILE A 83 15.48 8.74 2.98
N SER A 84 15.51 10.06 2.73
CA SER A 84 16.65 10.73 2.09
C SER A 84 17.95 10.66 2.91
N LYS A 85 17.90 10.26 4.18
CA LYS A 85 19.09 10.12 5.03
C LYS A 85 19.81 8.78 4.91
N PHE A 86 19.25 7.79 4.20
CA PHE A 86 19.91 6.49 3.95
C PHE A 86 20.79 6.47 2.68
N GLY A 87 21.33 7.62 2.27
CA GLY A 87 22.17 7.73 1.07
C GLY A 87 23.23 8.81 1.17
N LYS A 88 24.17 8.67 2.11
CA LYS A 88 25.54 9.18 1.97
C LYS A 88 26.52 8.21 2.64
N THR A 89 26.96 7.23 1.85
CA THR A 89 28.27 6.59 1.97
C THR A 89 28.92 6.67 0.61
#